data_AF-A0A505I7M3-F1
#
_entry.id   AF-A0A505I7M3-F1
#
_cell.length_a   1.000
_cell.length_b   1.000
_cell.length_c   1.000
_cell.angle_alpha   90.00
_cell.angle_beta   90.00
_cell.angle_gamma   90.00
#
_symmetry.space_group_name_H-M   'P 1'
#
loop_
_entity.id
_entity.type
_entity.pdbx_description
1 polymer ?
#
loop_
_entity_poly.entity_id
_entity_poly.type
_entity_poly.pdbx_seq_one_letter_code
_entity_poly.pdbx_strand_id
1 'polypeptide(L)'
;MSNPSLYGQPRTKKSTQSEAPSASTLAFTSTLSSLIAKDSTDSSSTRGTGRPRPSKAPKSDIFSRPNKGAQKRAAADLRDDDNAALQQAHQRTQDIGAVDAATLHRSKRRMEEKVRMYEDMSRGLYLAGGESDEGEDDVGPGDAYLARLRRKEREGWRPARPDNLIYGATVQAEAFNPDAAVASRMSDLAARRDRSATPPEEMHYDADAEVRNRGTGFYAFSKDENVRRQQMEELLNAREETQRERDARRERRAERERLRDERRKKVDELRAKRRAEMFLAGLGDAGLLAGGSG
;
A
#
# COMPACT_ATOMS: atom_id res chain seq x y z
N MET A 1 -34.92 -24.45 -25.23
CA MET A 1 -33.54 -24.81 -25.57
C MET A 1 -32.63 -23.73 -25.03
N SER A 2 -31.85 -24.01 -23.98
CA SER A 2 -30.88 -23.05 -23.44
C SER A 2 -29.52 -23.30 -24.09
N ASN A 3 -28.85 -22.24 -24.56
CA ASN A 3 -27.53 -22.32 -25.15
C ASN A 3 -26.47 -22.15 -24.04
N PRO A 4 -25.72 -23.19 -23.66
CA PRO A 4 -24.77 -23.12 -22.55
C PRO A 4 -23.39 -22.55 -22.93
N SER A 5 -23.23 -21.95 -24.12
CA SER A 5 -21.91 -21.57 -24.66
C SER A 5 -21.59 -20.07 -24.57
N LEU A 6 -22.30 -19.29 -23.76
CA LEU A 6 -22.11 -17.82 -23.75
C LEU A 6 -20.87 -17.36 -22.95
N TYR A 7 -20.26 -18.24 -22.15
CA TYR A 7 -18.98 -17.98 -21.49
C TYR A 7 -18.04 -19.16 -21.72
N GLY A 8 -16.99 -18.94 -22.53
CA GLY A 8 -16.06 -19.98 -23.00
C GLY A 8 -15.52 -20.86 -21.88
N GLN A 9 -15.71 -22.17 -22.00
CA GLN A 9 -15.20 -23.14 -21.04
C GLN A 9 -13.66 -23.19 -21.07
N PRO A 10 -12.98 -23.15 -19.90
CA PRO A 10 -11.53 -23.25 -19.86
C PRO A 10 -11.05 -24.65 -20.26
N ARG A 11 -10.02 -24.72 -21.11
CA ARG A 11 -9.42 -25.98 -21.59
C ARG A 11 -8.83 -26.80 -20.44
N THR A 12 -9.20 -28.08 -20.35
CA THR A 12 -8.59 -29.03 -19.42
C THR A 12 -7.21 -29.48 -19.94
N LYS A 13 -6.18 -29.39 -19.10
CA LYS A 13 -4.82 -29.85 -19.45
C LYS A 13 -4.66 -31.31 -19.02
N LYS A 14 -4.26 -32.18 -19.94
CA LYS A 14 -3.85 -33.57 -19.65
C LYS A 14 -2.40 -33.58 -19.16
N SER A 15 -2.12 -34.23 -18.03
CA SER A 15 -0.77 -34.45 -17.51
C SER A 15 -0.21 -35.79 -17.98
N THR A 16 0.98 -35.78 -18.56
CA THR A 16 1.80 -36.94 -18.94
C THR A 16 2.49 -37.54 -17.71
N GLN A 17 2.41 -38.86 -17.52
CA GLN A 17 3.09 -39.59 -16.44
C GLN A 17 4.54 -39.91 -16.83
N SER A 18 5.49 -39.72 -15.91
CA SER A 18 6.89 -40.16 -16.05
C SER A 18 7.30 -40.97 -14.81
N GLU A 19 7.90 -42.15 -15.02
CA GLU A 19 8.23 -43.14 -13.98
C GLU A 19 9.54 -42.91 -13.21
N ALA A 20 10.02 -41.67 -13.12
CA ALA A 20 11.10 -41.36 -12.20
C ALA A 20 10.50 -41.15 -10.79
N PRO A 21 11.03 -41.75 -9.70
CA PRO A 21 10.56 -41.45 -8.36
C PRO A 21 10.79 -39.97 -8.09
N SER A 22 9.68 -39.23 -8.09
CA SER A 22 9.68 -37.78 -7.89
C SER A 22 10.32 -37.45 -6.54
N ALA A 23 10.98 -36.29 -6.45
CA ALA A 23 11.72 -35.86 -5.26
C ALA A 23 10.89 -35.93 -3.96
N SER A 24 9.56 -35.87 -4.06
CA SER A 24 8.63 -36.07 -2.94
C SER A 24 8.68 -37.47 -2.33
N THR A 25 8.89 -38.52 -3.14
CA THR A 25 8.95 -39.91 -2.68
C THR A 25 10.26 -40.17 -1.92
N LEU A 26 11.39 -39.63 -2.40
CA LEU A 26 12.69 -39.72 -1.70
C LEU A 26 12.69 -38.97 -0.36
N ALA A 27 11.95 -37.85 -0.25
CA ALA A 27 11.77 -37.15 1.02
C ALA A 27 10.91 -37.94 2.02
N PHE A 28 9.93 -38.70 1.53
CA PHE A 28 9.09 -39.54 2.38
C PHE A 28 9.82 -40.78 2.90
N THR A 29 10.66 -41.42 2.07
CA THR A 29 11.42 -42.60 2.51
C THR A 29 12.52 -42.25 3.51
N SER A 30 13.20 -41.10 3.34
CA SER A 30 14.22 -40.62 4.29
C SER A 30 13.65 -40.20 5.64
N THR A 31 12.40 -39.71 5.68
CA THR A 31 11.72 -39.39 6.94
C THR A 31 11.19 -40.63 7.65
N LEU A 32 10.71 -41.62 6.91
CA LEU A 32 10.30 -42.91 7.48
C LEU A 32 11.48 -43.68 8.08
N SER A 33 12.64 -43.73 7.41
CA SER A 33 13.82 -44.40 7.94
C SER A 33 14.35 -43.73 9.21
N SER A 34 14.30 -42.40 9.28
CA SER A 34 14.66 -41.65 10.49
C SER A 34 13.69 -41.89 11.65
N LEU A 35 12.39 -42.06 11.37
CA LEU A 35 11.38 -42.40 12.38
C LEU A 35 11.58 -43.81 12.94
N ILE A 36 11.88 -44.79 12.09
CA ILE A 36 12.15 -46.17 12.50
C ILE A 36 13.44 -46.25 13.33
N ALA A 37 14.48 -45.51 12.94
CA ALA A 37 15.72 -45.41 13.70
C ALA A 37 15.57 -44.64 15.03
N LYS A 38 14.56 -43.78 15.15
CA LYS A 38 14.26 -43.04 16.39
C LYS A 38 13.52 -43.92 17.41
N ASP A 39 12.64 -44.81 16.94
CA ASP A 39 11.85 -45.70 17.79
C ASP A 39 12.68 -46.86 18.38
N SER A 40 13.83 -47.22 17.76
CA SER A 40 14.74 -48.25 18.28
C SER A 40 15.59 -47.79 19.47
N THR A 41 15.61 -46.49 19.79
CA THR A 41 16.46 -45.91 20.86
C THR A 41 15.78 -45.75 22.22
N ASP A 42 14.48 -46.01 22.33
CA ASP A 42 13.71 -45.68 23.53
C ASP A 42 12.91 -46.88 24.09
N SER A 43 13.64 -47.94 24.44
CA SER A 43 13.07 -49.09 25.17
C SER A 43 13.90 -49.46 26.41
N SER A 44 13.87 -48.60 27.45
CA SER A 44 14.18 -49.06 28.82
C SER A 44 13.60 -48.20 29.94
N SER A 45 13.04 -48.89 30.95
CA SER A 45 12.74 -48.49 32.33
C SER A 45 11.33 -47.94 32.71
N THR A 46 10.53 -48.88 33.21
CA THR A 46 9.83 -48.89 34.52
C THR A 46 8.86 -47.77 34.96
N ARG A 47 7.57 -48.18 35.02
CA ARG A 47 6.47 -47.86 35.96
C ARG A 47 6.68 -46.76 37.03
N GLY A 48 5.80 -45.75 37.01
CA GLY A 48 5.46 -44.93 38.19
C GLY A 48 4.94 -43.53 37.87
N THR A 49 3.64 -43.29 38.12
CA THR A 49 2.90 -42.00 38.04
C THR A 49 2.61 -41.44 36.64
N GLY A 50 1.35 -41.05 36.42
CA GLY A 50 0.82 -40.67 35.12
C GLY A 50 1.51 -39.45 34.51
N ARG A 51 1.95 -39.59 33.26
CA ARG A 51 2.49 -38.49 32.45
C ARG A 51 1.44 -37.37 32.30
N PRO A 52 1.81 -36.09 32.45
CA PRO A 52 0.90 -35.00 32.11
C PRO A 52 0.57 -35.12 30.62
N ARG A 53 -0.72 -35.03 30.28
CA ARG A 53 -1.17 -34.90 28.89
C ARG A 53 -0.41 -33.72 28.27
N PRO A 54 0.22 -33.84 27.08
CA PRO A 54 0.74 -32.67 26.39
C PRO A 54 -0.46 -31.76 26.09
N SER A 55 -0.57 -30.67 26.85
CA SER A 55 -1.58 -29.65 26.61
C SER A 55 -1.36 -29.12 25.20
N LYS A 56 -2.37 -29.31 24.35
CA LYS A 56 -2.55 -28.74 23.00
C LYS A 56 -1.48 -27.69 22.64
N ALA A 57 -0.38 -28.15 22.06
CA ALA A 57 0.39 -27.25 21.20
C ALA A 57 -0.56 -26.87 20.06
N PRO A 58 -0.84 -25.57 19.83
CA PRO A 58 -1.70 -25.18 18.73
C PRO A 58 -1.00 -25.65 17.45
N LYS A 59 -1.66 -26.57 16.72
CA LYS A 59 -1.28 -26.90 15.36
C LYS A 59 -1.14 -25.57 14.62
N SER A 60 -0.05 -25.37 13.86
CA SER A 60 0.18 -24.13 13.12
C SER A 60 -1.07 -23.80 12.31
N ASP A 61 -1.81 -22.79 12.75
CA ASP A 61 -3.08 -22.38 12.15
C ASP A 61 -2.84 -22.07 10.68
N ILE A 62 -3.68 -22.58 9.79
CA ILE A 62 -3.54 -22.37 8.34
C ILE A 62 -3.58 -20.86 8.02
N PHE A 63 -4.24 -20.07 8.88
CA PHE A 63 -4.30 -18.61 8.79
C PHE A 63 -3.12 -17.89 9.47
N SER A 64 -2.25 -18.62 10.19
CA SER A 64 -1.02 -18.07 10.79
C SER A 64 0.15 -17.98 9.82
N ARG A 65 0.03 -18.49 8.58
CA ARG A 65 1.06 -18.36 7.54
C ARG A 65 0.78 -17.09 6.73
N PRO A 66 1.46 -15.96 7.00
CA PRO A 66 1.24 -14.74 6.23
C PRO A 66 1.60 -14.96 4.75
N ASN A 67 0.88 -14.32 3.84
CA ASN A 67 1.18 -14.36 2.41
C ASN A 67 2.65 -13.95 2.16
N LYS A 68 3.30 -14.53 1.15
CA LYS A 68 4.70 -14.25 0.81
C LYS A 68 4.88 -12.74 0.61
N GLY A 69 5.70 -12.14 1.47
CA GLY A 69 5.96 -10.69 1.45
C GLY A 69 4.98 -9.81 2.23
N ALA A 70 3.92 -10.37 2.85
CA ALA A 70 3.00 -9.60 3.68
C ALA A 70 3.69 -9.00 4.91
N GLN A 71 4.57 -9.76 5.59
CA GLN A 71 5.37 -9.23 6.70
C GLN A 71 6.32 -8.11 6.27
N LYS A 72 6.89 -8.18 5.06
CA LYS A 72 7.78 -7.12 4.55
C LYS A 72 7.00 -5.83 4.25
N ARG A 73 5.78 -5.94 3.72
CA ARG A 73 4.88 -4.80 3.49
C ARG A 73 4.42 -4.20 4.83
N ALA A 74 3.91 -5.02 5.73
CA ALA A 74 3.51 -4.57 7.06
C ALA A 74 4.66 -3.93 7.85
N ALA A 75 5.89 -4.44 7.71
CA ALA A 75 7.07 -3.84 8.33
C ALA A 75 7.53 -2.55 7.65
N ALA A 76 7.19 -2.33 6.38
CA ALA A 76 7.44 -1.06 5.70
C ALA A 76 6.42 0.00 6.18
N ASP A 77 5.14 -0.36 6.27
CA ASP A 77 4.07 0.54 6.73
C ASP A 77 4.27 1.01 8.19
N LEU A 78 4.90 0.19 9.04
CA LEU A 78 5.23 0.57 10.42
C LEU A 78 6.48 1.48 10.53
N ARG A 79 7.27 1.61 9.47
CA ARG A 79 8.47 2.46 9.43
C ARG A 79 8.17 3.86 8.91
N ASP A 80 6.93 4.16 8.56
CA ASP A 80 6.52 5.51 8.18
C ASP A 80 6.52 6.39 9.43
N ASP A 81 7.69 6.94 9.76
CA ASP A 81 7.80 8.13 10.61
C ASP A 81 6.96 9.25 9.97
N ASP A 82 6.20 9.99 10.77
CA ASP A 82 5.17 10.99 10.38
C ASP A 82 5.65 12.14 9.43
N ASN A 83 6.89 12.10 8.95
CA ASN A 83 7.50 13.05 8.02
C ASN A 83 7.97 12.44 6.67
N ALA A 84 7.74 11.14 6.41
CA ALA A 84 8.18 10.49 5.17
C ALA A 84 7.48 11.02 3.89
N ALA A 85 6.27 11.59 4.02
CA ALA A 85 5.52 12.13 2.89
C ALA A 85 6.18 13.37 2.23
N LEU A 86 7.11 14.05 2.92
CA LEU A 86 7.73 15.30 2.44
C LEU A 86 9.17 15.13 1.94
N GLN A 87 9.82 13.98 2.16
CA GLN A 87 11.24 13.79 1.83
C GLN A 87 11.44 12.55 0.95
N GLN A 88 11.58 12.76 -0.36
CA GLN A 88 12.08 11.73 -1.27
C GLN A 88 13.56 11.47 -0.97
N ALA A 89 13.84 10.52 -0.08
CA ALA A 89 15.21 10.06 0.18
C ALA A 89 15.65 9.09 -0.92
N HIS A 90 16.55 9.53 -1.82
CA HIS A 90 17.22 8.64 -2.75
C HIS A 90 18.18 7.73 -1.98
N GLN A 91 17.82 6.45 -1.84
CA GLN A 91 18.68 5.46 -1.21
C GLN A 91 19.96 5.30 -2.03
N ARG A 92 21.13 5.39 -1.38
CA ARG A 92 22.40 5.17 -2.06
C ARG A 92 22.61 3.67 -2.27
N THR A 93 23.52 3.30 -3.15
CA THR A 93 23.88 1.88 -3.39
C THR A 93 24.35 1.15 -2.12
N GLN A 94 24.84 1.91 -1.13
CA GLN A 94 25.21 1.41 0.20
C GLN A 94 24.00 1.00 1.05
N ASP A 95 22.85 1.68 0.88
CA ASP A 95 21.64 1.48 1.70
C ASP A 95 20.76 0.33 1.17
N ILE A 96 20.80 0.08 -0.14
CA ILE A 96 19.94 -0.91 -0.83
C ILE A 96 20.46 -2.35 -0.65
N GLY A 97 21.76 -2.49 -0.33
CA GLY A 97 22.42 -3.79 -0.21
C GLY A 97 22.66 -4.50 -1.54
N ALA A 98 23.52 -5.51 -1.52
CA ALA A 98 23.83 -6.32 -2.70
C ALA A 98 22.68 -7.30 -3.00
N VAL A 99 22.19 -7.28 -4.24
CA VAL A 99 21.17 -8.23 -4.72
C VAL A 99 21.87 -9.47 -5.27
N ASP A 100 21.29 -10.66 -5.04
CA ASP A 100 21.82 -11.92 -5.53
C ASP A 100 22.09 -11.90 -7.06
N ALA A 101 23.14 -12.59 -7.48
CA ALA A 101 23.61 -12.59 -8.86
C ALA A 101 22.54 -13.11 -9.84
N ALA A 102 21.74 -14.09 -9.43
CA ALA A 102 20.66 -14.64 -10.26
C ALA A 102 19.53 -13.61 -10.49
N THR A 103 19.18 -12.83 -9.47
CA THR A 103 18.23 -11.72 -9.59
C THR A 103 18.76 -10.59 -10.46
N LEU A 104 20.05 -10.26 -10.33
CA LEU A 104 20.71 -9.22 -11.12
C LEU A 104 20.78 -9.60 -12.61
N HIS A 105 21.03 -10.87 -12.93
CA HIS A 105 21.00 -11.34 -14.30
C HIS A 105 19.60 -11.27 -14.90
N ARG A 106 18.56 -11.64 -14.13
CA ARG A 106 17.16 -11.53 -14.57
C ARG A 106 16.75 -10.07 -14.83
N SER A 107 17.19 -9.14 -13.98
CA SER A 107 16.89 -7.71 -14.18
C SER A 107 17.65 -7.13 -15.38
N LYS A 108 18.94 -7.47 -15.55
CA LYS A 108 19.74 -7.08 -16.72
C LYS A 108 19.10 -7.52 -18.03
N ARG A 109 18.74 -8.80 -18.16
CA ARG A 109 18.08 -9.32 -19.36
C ARG A 109 16.79 -8.56 -19.71
N ARG A 110 15.95 -8.26 -18.71
CA ARG A 110 14.72 -7.48 -18.93
C ARG A 110 15.00 -6.04 -19.37
N MET A 111 16.09 -5.44 -18.89
CA MET A 111 16.52 -4.11 -19.31
C MET A 111 17.05 -4.12 -20.73
N GLU A 112 17.87 -5.10 -21.10
CA GLU A 112 18.38 -5.29 -22.46
C GLU A 112 17.24 -5.47 -23.48
N GLU A 113 16.24 -6.28 -23.15
CA GLU A 113 15.04 -6.45 -23.98
C GLU A 113 14.30 -5.12 -24.19
N LYS A 114 14.15 -4.30 -23.14
CA LYS A 114 13.52 -2.97 -23.25
C LYS A 114 14.37 -1.98 -24.05
N VAL A 115 15.69 -2.00 -23.87
CA VAL A 115 16.64 -1.16 -24.62
C VAL A 115 16.54 -1.49 -26.10
N ARG A 116 16.55 -2.77 -26.47
CA ARG A 116 16.38 -3.21 -27.85
C ARG A 116 15.07 -2.69 -28.44
N MET A 117 13.95 -2.84 -27.71
CA MET A 117 12.65 -2.32 -28.15
C MET A 117 12.67 -0.81 -28.36
N TYR A 118 13.32 -0.08 -27.46
CA TYR A 118 13.44 1.36 -27.56
C TYR A 118 14.35 1.79 -28.72
N GLU A 119 15.48 1.13 -28.92
CA GLU A 119 16.36 1.35 -30.07
C GLU A 119 15.66 1.07 -31.39
N ASP A 120 14.86 0.00 -31.49
CA ASP A 120 14.09 -0.33 -32.69
C ASP A 120 13.02 0.74 -32.97
N MET A 121 12.37 1.27 -31.92
CA MET A 121 11.43 2.40 -32.02
C MET A 121 12.14 3.71 -32.38
N SER A 122 13.28 4.01 -31.75
CA SER A 122 14.07 5.23 -31.95
C SER A 122 14.77 5.28 -33.30
N ARG A 123 15.21 4.13 -33.82
CA ARG A 123 15.79 4.00 -35.18
C ARG A 123 14.74 4.13 -36.28
N GLY A 124 13.45 4.21 -35.94
CA GLY A 124 12.37 4.38 -36.93
C GLY A 124 12.17 3.17 -37.83
N LEU A 125 12.79 2.02 -37.54
CA LEU A 125 12.60 0.76 -38.27
C LEU A 125 11.15 0.25 -38.19
N TYR A 126 10.37 0.75 -37.23
CA TYR A 126 8.93 0.51 -37.13
C TYR A 126 8.10 1.31 -38.16
N LEU A 127 8.63 2.41 -38.72
CA LEU A 127 7.94 3.34 -39.63
C LEU A 127 8.34 3.21 -41.11
N ALA A 128 9.53 2.69 -41.42
CA ALA A 128 10.11 2.71 -42.77
C ALA A 128 9.55 1.68 -43.78
N GLY A 129 8.29 1.26 -43.61
CA GLY A 129 7.59 0.33 -44.52
C GLY A 129 6.32 0.94 -45.10
N GLY A 130 6.38 2.22 -45.51
CA GLY A 130 5.40 2.79 -46.42
C GLY A 130 5.89 2.55 -47.84
N GLU A 131 5.07 1.88 -48.65
CA GLU A 131 5.16 1.86 -50.12
C GLU A 131 6.14 0.83 -50.73
N SER A 132 5.73 -0.44 -50.71
CA SER A 132 5.97 -1.41 -51.79
C SER A 132 5.05 -2.61 -51.56
N ASP A 133 3.94 -2.58 -52.27
CA ASP A 133 3.04 -3.71 -52.47
C ASP A 133 3.58 -4.51 -53.66
N GLU A 134 4.67 -5.27 -53.49
CA GLU A 134 5.04 -6.37 -54.39
C GLU A 134 5.72 -7.49 -53.58
N GLY A 135 5.26 -8.71 -53.79
CA GLY A 135 5.51 -9.85 -52.91
C GLY A 135 6.91 -10.45 -53.02
N GLU A 136 7.35 -11.10 -51.94
CA GLU A 136 7.88 -12.46 -51.95
C GLU A 136 8.10 -12.95 -50.51
N ASP A 137 7.79 -14.22 -50.29
CA ASP A 137 8.03 -14.95 -49.05
C ASP A 137 9.53 -15.25 -48.87
N ASP A 138 10.31 -14.30 -48.34
CA ASP A 138 11.57 -14.64 -47.66
C ASP A 138 11.94 -13.54 -46.66
N VAL A 139 11.57 -13.73 -45.39
CA VAL A 139 11.91 -12.76 -44.34
C VAL A 139 12.54 -13.48 -43.16
N GLY A 140 13.82 -13.19 -42.93
CA GLY A 140 14.65 -13.87 -41.95
C GLY A 140 14.11 -13.79 -40.50
N PRO A 141 14.66 -14.57 -39.55
CA PRO A 141 14.09 -14.77 -38.21
C PRO A 141 13.85 -13.49 -37.38
N GLY A 142 14.45 -12.36 -37.75
CA GLY A 142 14.23 -11.04 -37.12
C GLY A 142 12.92 -10.36 -37.51
N ASP A 143 12.37 -10.65 -38.70
CA ASP A 143 11.21 -9.93 -39.25
C ASP A 143 9.86 -10.48 -38.78
N ALA A 144 9.83 -11.73 -38.30
CA ALA A 144 8.63 -12.31 -37.70
C ALA A 144 8.14 -11.52 -36.46
N TYR A 145 9.06 -10.89 -35.74
CA TYR A 145 8.76 -10.04 -34.59
C TYR A 145 8.07 -8.73 -34.99
N LEU A 146 8.60 -8.06 -36.02
CA LEU A 146 8.05 -6.82 -36.57
C LEU A 146 6.70 -7.07 -37.26
N ALA A 147 6.55 -8.18 -38.00
CA ALA A 147 5.30 -8.58 -38.62
C ALA A 147 4.17 -8.81 -37.60
N ARG A 148 4.48 -9.42 -36.45
CA ARG A 148 3.50 -9.66 -35.37
C ARG A 148 3.04 -8.35 -34.70
N LEU A 149 3.93 -7.37 -34.56
CA LEU A 149 3.59 -6.02 -34.07
C LEU A 149 2.66 -5.29 -35.04
N ARG A 150 2.96 -5.30 -36.35
CA ARG A 150 2.11 -4.69 -37.40
C ARG A 150 0.71 -5.31 -37.46
N ARG A 151 0.59 -6.65 -37.33
CA ARG A 151 -0.73 -7.32 -37.30
C ARG A 151 -1.56 -6.90 -36.08
N LYS A 152 -0.93 -6.82 -34.91
CA LYS A 152 -1.59 -6.41 -33.66
C LYS A 152 -2.11 -4.95 -33.72
N GLU A 153 -1.45 -4.07 -34.46
CA GLU A 153 -1.92 -2.69 -34.69
C GLU A 153 -3.11 -2.63 -35.65
N ARG A 154 -3.12 -3.44 -36.72
CA ARG A 154 -4.23 -3.50 -37.70
C ARG A 154 -5.51 -4.07 -37.09
N GLU A 155 -5.39 -5.14 -36.30
CA GLU A 155 -6.51 -5.78 -35.59
C GLU A 155 -6.90 -5.03 -34.31
N GLY A 156 -6.12 -4.02 -33.93
CA GLY A 156 -6.10 -3.45 -32.60
C GLY A 156 -7.33 -2.63 -32.24
N TRP A 157 -7.91 -1.82 -33.15
CA TRP A 157 -9.01 -0.89 -32.81
C TRP A 157 -9.66 -0.12 -33.98
N ARG A 158 -9.49 -0.52 -35.25
CA ARG A 158 -10.15 0.20 -36.35
C ARG A 158 -11.52 -0.42 -36.65
N PRO A 159 -12.65 0.28 -36.39
CA PRO A 159 -13.97 -0.21 -36.82
C PRO A 159 -14.02 -0.33 -38.34
N ALA A 160 -14.69 -1.37 -38.84
CA ALA A 160 -14.93 -1.54 -40.26
C ALA A 160 -15.71 -0.34 -40.81
N ARG A 161 -15.37 0.10 -42.02
CA ARG A 161 -16.06 1.21 -42.68
C ARG A 161 -17.51 0.78 -42.94
N PRO A 162 -18.52 1.60 -42.58
CA PRO A 162 -19.92 1.23 -42.76
C PRO A 162 -20.29 1.13 -44.25
N ASP A 163 -21.11 0.14 -44.61
CA ASP A 163 -21.49 -0.15 -46.01
C ASP A 163 -22.52 0.83 -46.59
N ASN A 164 -23.33 1.46 -45.72
CA ASN A 164 -24.40 2.38 -46.13
C ASN A 164 -24.05 3.82 -45.73
N LEU A 165 -23.37 4.55 -46.63
CA LEU A 165 -23.17 5.99 -46.48
C LEU A 165 -24.42 6.72 -46.98
N ILE A 166 -25.05 7.52 -46.12
CA ILE A 166 -26.15 8.41 -46.50
C ILE A 166 -25.53 9.63 -47.18
N TYR A 167 -25.71 9.76 -48.49
CA TYR A 167 -25.27 10.92 -49.26
C TYR A 167 -26.35 12.00 -49.24
N GLY A 168 -26.08 13.14 -48.57
CA GLY A 168 -26.99 14.28 -48.51
C GLY A 168 -26.52 15.35 -47.50
N ALA A 169 -27.05 16.57 -47.61
CA ALA A 169 -26.69 17.71 -46.73
C ALA A 169 -27.38 17.67 -45.34
N THR A 170 -28.20 16.64 -45.07
CA THR A 170 -28.92 16.51 -43.80
C THR A 170 -28.04 15.81 -42.76
N VAL A 171 -27.46 16.58 -41.86
CA VAL A 171 -26.77 16.05 -40.68
C VAL A 171 -27.81 15.40 -39.77
N GLN A 172 -27.71 14.09 -39.52
CA GLN A 172 -28.53 13.38 -38.53
C GLN A 172 -28.08 13.75 -37.11
N ALA A 173 -28.40 14.98 -36.67
CA ALA A 173 -27.99 15.48 -35.36
C ALA A 173 -28.50 14.61 -34.19
N GLU A 174 -29.64 13.94 -34.38
CA GLU A 174 -30.22 13.02 -33.39
C GLU A 174 -29.55 11.63 -33.36
N ALA A 175 -28.85 11.22 -34.43
CA ALA A 175 -28.19 9.92 -34.50
C ALA A 175 -26.93 9.86 -33.60
N PHE A 176 -26.36 11.02 -33.25
CA PHE A 176 -25.23 11.13 -32.35
C PHE A 176 -25.61 11.92 -31.11
N ASN A 177 -26.44 11.31 -30.26
CA ASN A 177 -26.77 11.86 -28.95
C ASN A 177 -26.04 11.07 -27.86
N PRO A 178 -24.82 11.48 -27.46
CA PRO A 178 -24.04 10.78 -26.43
C PRO A 178 -24.75 10.76 -25.08
N ASP A 179 -25.66 11.70 -24.85
CA ASP A 179 -26.39 11.87 -23.60
C ASP A 179 -27.62 10.96 -23.50
N ALA A 180 -28.11 10.39 -24.61
CA ALA A 180 -29.30 9.53 -24.60
C ALA A 180 -29.12 8.27 -23.73
N ALA A 181 -27.94 7.65 -23.81
CA ALA A 181 -27.60 6.50 -22.97
C ALA A 181 -27.46 6.90 -21.49
N VAL A 182 -26.97 8.11 -21.21
CA VAL A 182 -26.85 8.64 -19.84
C VAL A 182 -28.23 8.94 -19.28
N ALA A 183 -29.11 9.57 -20.05
CA ALA A 183 -30.48 9.90 -19.67
C ALA A 183 -31.30 8.65 -19.33
N SER A 184 -31.23 7.61 -20.16
CA SER A 184 -31.89 6.31 -19.88
C SER A 184 -31.37 5.66 -18.60
N ARG A 185 -30.06 5.67 -18.35
CA ARG A 185 -29.49 5.13 -17.12
C ARG A 185 -29.92 5.95 -15.89
N MET A 186 -29.99 7.27 -16.01
CA MET A 186 -30.45 8.14 -14.92
C MET A 186 -31.94 7.93 -14.61
N SER A 187 -32.78 7.73 -15.63
CA SER A 187 -34.21 7.42 -15.40
C SER A 187 -34.39 6.07 -14.72
N ASP A 188 -33.62 5.05 -15.11
CA ASP A 188 -33.67 3.72 -14.50
C ASP A 188 -33.20 3.75 -13.04
N LEU A 189 -32.15 4.53 -12.75
CA LEU A 189 -31.68 4.75 -11.39
C LEU A 189 -32.70 5.51 -10.54
N ALA A 190 -33.35 6.54 -11.10
CA ALA A 190 -34.38 7.31 -10.40
C ALA A 190 -35.61 6.45 -10.09
N ALA A 191 -36.03 5.57 -11.01
CA ALA A 191 -37.15 4.66 -10.81
C ALA A 191 -36.87 3.62 -9.71
N ARG A 192 -35.61 3.19 -9.57
CA ARG A 192 -35.14 2.22 -8.56
C ARG A 192 -34.80 2.85 -7.21
N ARG A 193 -34.63 4.17 -7.14
CA ARG A 193 -34.23 4.86 -5.91
C ARG A 193 -35.43 4.98 -4.96
N ASP A 194 -35.19 4.73 -3.67
CA ASP A 194 -36.17 5.01 -2.62
C ASP A 194 -36.51 6.51 -2.59
N ARG A 195 -37.80 6.81 -2.69
CA ARG A 195 -38.35 8.18 -2.72
C ARG A 195 -38.62 8.75 -1.32
N SER A 196 -38.17 8.07 -0.26
CA SER A 196 -38.22 8.63 1.09
C SER A 196 -37.43 9.92 1.13
N ALA A 197 -37.94 10.93 1.82
CA ALA A 197 -37.19 12.17 2.04
C ALA A 197 -35.84 11.81 2.70
N THR A 198 -34.75 12.04 1.98
CA THR A 198 -33.40 12.02 2.54
C THR A 198 -33.01 13.47 2.79
N PRO A 199 -32.83 13.93 4.03
CA PRO A 199 -32.35 13.16 5.19
C PRO A 199 -33.46 12.37 5.91
N PRO A 200 -33.15 11.16 6.43
CA PRO A 200 -34.08 10.41 7.27
C PRO A 200 -34.49 11.26 8.48
N GLU A 201 -35.64 10.94 9.06
CA GLU A 201 -36.02 11.50 10.36
C GLU A 201 -34.89 11.27 11.37
N GLU A 202 -34.69 12.23 12.28
CA GLU A 202 -33.65 12.20 13.31
C GLU A 202 -33.95 11.09 14.33
N MET A 203 -33.69 9.86 13.93
CA MET A 203 -33.81 8.68 14.78
C MET A 203 -32.52 8.53 15.56
N HIS A 204 -32.63 8.65 16.88
CA HIS A 204 -31.50 8.62 17.77
C HIS A 204 -31.18 7.20 18.24
N TYR A 205 -29.92 7.00 18.61
CA TYR A 205 -29.45 5.71 19.09
C TYR A 205 -30.19 5.28 20.37
N ASP A 206 -30.85 4.12 20.34
CA ASP A 206 -31.49 3.49 21.50
C ASP A 206 -30.60 2.35 22.01
N ALA A 207 -30.14 2.48 23.25
CA ALA A 207 -29.23 1.51 23.83
C ALA A 207 -29.90 0.18 24.19
N ASP A 208 -31.21 0.18 24.45
CA ASP A 208 -31.96 -1.03 24.78
C ASP A 208 -32.19 -1.92 23.55
N ALA A 209 -32.16 -1.32 22.35
CA ALA A 209 -32.33 -2.04 21.10
C ALA A 209 -31.07 -2.82 20.69
N GLU A 210 -29.91 -2.50 21.25
CA GLU A 210 -28.65 -3.12 20.85
C GLU A 210 -28.01 -3.96 21.96
N VAL A 211 -27.91 -5.26 21.72
CA VAL A 211 -27.22 -6.19 22.62
C VAL A 211 -25.71 -6.12 22.39
N ARG A 212 -25.05 -5.09 22.93
CA ARG A 212 -23.59 -4.99 22.97
C ARG A 212 -23.04 -5.60 24.26
N ASN A 213 -22.54 -6.83 24.18
CA ASN A 213 -21.80 -7.50 25.26
C ASN A 213 -20.38 -6.93 25.49
N ARG A 214 -20.14 -5.65 25.20
CA ARG A 214 -18.84 -5.01 25.40
C ARG A 214 -18.93 -4.11 26.61
N GLY A 215 -18.28 -4.52 27.71
CA GLY A 215 -18.39 -3.96 29.07
C GLY A 215 -17.84 -2.55 29.26
N THR A 216 -18.13 -1.62 28.36
CA THR A 216 -17.88 -0.18 28.53
C THR A 216 -19.18 0.47 28.99
N GLY A 217 -19.17 1.11 30.16
CA GLY A 217 -20.33 1.88 30.64
C GLY A 217 -20.60 3.05 29.69
N PHE A 218 -21.84 3.14 29.19
CA PHE A 218 -22.29 4.24 28.33
C PHE A 218 -23.30 5.10 29.08
N TYR A 219 -23.37 6.39 28.75
CA TYR A 219 -24.42 7.27 29.24
C TYR A 219 -25.66 7.11 28.35
N ALA A 220 -26.75 6.60 28.93
CA ALA A 220 -28.02 6.42 28.22
C ALA A 220 -28.78 7.74 28.19
N PHE A 221 -29.04 8.28 27.00
CA PHE A 221 -29.86 9.48 26.86
C PHE A 221 -31.35 9.15 26.92
N SER A 222 -32.16 10.12 27.35
CA SER A 222 -33.62 10.00 27.28
C SER A 222 -34.11 9.87 25.84
N LYS A 223 -35.25 9.20 25.64
CA LYS A 223 -35.95 9.14 24.34
C LYS A 223 -36.68 10.44 24.02
N ASP A 224 -36.99 11.23 25.05
CA ASP A 224 -37.64 12.53 24.89
C ASP A 224 -36.62 13.57 24.40
N GLU A 225 -36.87 14.14 23.22
CA GLU A 225 -35.95 15.07 22.56
C GLU A 225 -35.60 16.30 23.42
N ASN A 226 -36.56 16.82 24.18
CA ASN A 226 -36.32 17.96 25.07
C ASN A 226 -35.34 17.63 26.20
N VAL A 227 -35.57 16.50 26.88
CA VAL A 227 -34.73 16.04 27.99
C VAL A 227 -33.35 15.65 27.46
N ARG A 228 -33.29 15.01 26.30
CA ARG A 228 -32.03 14.64 25.67
C ARG A 228 -31.21 15.83 25.24
N ARG A 229 -31.83 16.88 24.69
CA ARG A 229 -31.12 18.14 24.37
C ARG A 229 -30.51 18.78 25.61
N GLN A 230 -31.24 18.81 26.72
CA GLN A 230 -30.71 19.30 28.00
C GLN A 230 -29.53 18.45 28.49
N GLN A 231 -29.65 17.12 28.46
CA GLN A 231 -28.55 16.22 28.83
C GLN A 231 -27.32 16.40 27.93
N MET A 232 -27.52 16.66 26.63
CA MET A 232 -26.44 16.96 25.70
C MET A 232 -25.76 18.30 26.02
N GLU A 233 -26.55 19.33 26.33
CA GLU A 233 -26.05 20.64 26.71
C GLU A 233 -25.24 20.59 28.02
N GLU A 234 -25.72 19.85 29.03
CA GLU A 234 -24.99 19.61 30.27
C GLU A 234 -23.64 18.94 30.05
N LEU A 235 -23.59 17.91 29.18
CA LEU A 235 -22.33 17.24 28.83
C LEU A 235 -21.38 18.15 28.04
N LEU A 236 -21.90 19.00 27.15
CA LEU A 236 -21.11 19.99 26.45
C LEU A 236 -20.52 21.01 27.41
N ASN A 237 -21.31 21.51 28.36
CA ASN A 237 -20.84 22.43 29.40
C ASN A 237 -19.73 21.80 30.25
N ALA A 238 -19.92 20.57 30.72
CA ALA A 238 -18.88 19.84 31.46
C ALA A 238 -17.60 19.65 30.62
N ARG A 239 -17.74 19.36 29.32
CA ARG A 239 -16.61 19.27 28.41
C ARG A 239 -15.90 20.61 28.25
N GLU A 240 -16.63 21.69 28.04
CA GLU A 240 -16.06 23.04 27.92
C GLU A 240 -15.31 23.45 29.19
N GLU A 241 -15.86 23.17 30.37
CA GLU A 241 -15.18 23.43 31.64
C GLU A 241 -13.85 22.69 31.74
N THR A 242 -13.82 21.38 31.43
CA THR A 242 -12.58 20.61 31.46
C THR A 242 -11.57 21.06 30.40
N GLN A 243 -12.04 21.50 29.23
CA GLN A 243 -11.19 22.04 28.18
C GLN A 243 -10.59 23.38 28.60
N ARG A 244 -11.40 24.32 29.11
CA ARG A 244 -10.95 25.60 29.64
C ARG A 244 -9.93 25.41 30.76
N GLU A 245 -10.13 24.45 31.67
CA GLU A 245 -9.17 24.15 32.73
C GLU A 245 -7.83 23.65 32.16
N ARG A 246 -7.87 22.74 31.18
CA ARG A 246 -6.68 22.21 30.51
C ARG A 246 -5.92 23.29 29.75
N ASP A 247 -6.63 24.13 29.02
CA ASP A 247 -6.03 25.23 28.26
C ASP A 247 -5.43 26.27 29.19
N ALA A 248 -6.14 26.68 30.26
CA ALA A 248 -5.59 27.56 31.28
C ALA A 248 -4.34 26.96 31.95
N ARG A 249 -4.31 25.64 32.21
CA ARG A 249 -3.11 24.96 32.73
C ARG A 249 -1.96 24.98 31.72
N ARG A 250 -2.26 24.83 30.43
CA ARG A 250 -1.28 24.88 29.34
C ARG A 250 -0.71 26.29 29.18
N GLU A 251 -1.54 27.31 29.25
CA GLU A 251 -1.15 28.73 29.20
C GLU A 251 -0.26 29.09 30.37
N ARG A 252 -0.65 28.76 31.62
CA ARG A 252 0.21 28.96 32.81
C ARG A 252 1.58 28.29 32.66
N ARG A 253 1.63 27.11 32.05
CA ARG A 253 2.91 26.41 31.77
C ARG A 253 3.73 27.15 30.71
N ALA A 254 3.09 27.60 29.63
CA ALA A 254 3.74 28.32 28.54
C ALA A 254 4.28 29.69 29.00
N GLU A 255 3.54 30.42 29.83
CA GLU A 255 4.01 31.68 30.43
C GLU A 255 5.25 31.45 31.31
N ARG A 256 5.21 30.43 32.17
CA ARG A 256 6.37 30.06 32.99
C ARG A 256 7.59 29.68 32.14
N GLU A 257 7.37 29.00 31.02
CA GLU A 257 8.41 28.65 30.07
C GLU A 257 9.00 29.88 29.38
N ARG A 258 8.17 30.82 28.91
CA ARG A 258 8.61 32.09 28.33
C ARG A 258 9.47 32.90 29.30
N LEU A 259 9.02 33.05 30.55
CA LEU A 259 9.80 33.75 31.58
C LEU A 259 11.14 33.06 31.86
N ARG A 260 11.14 31.72 31.87
CA ARG A 260 12.38 30.94 32.04
C ARG A 260 13.32 31.12 30.85
N ASP A 261 12.80 31.15 29.64
CA ASP A 261 13.58 31.34 28.42
C ASP A 261 14.17 32.75 28.34
N GLU A 262 13.41 33.78 28.72
CA GLU A 262 13.92 35.14 28.86
C GLU A 262 15.04 35.23 29.91
N ARG A 263 14.85 34.60 31.07
CA ARG A 263 15.90 34.51 32.09
C ARG A 263 17.13 33.78 31.56
N ARG A 264 16.95 32.69 30.81
CA ARG A 264 18.03 31.93 30.20
C ARG A 264 18.81 32.78 29.19
N LYS A 265 18.11 33.51 28.31
CA LYS A 265 18.72 34.44 27.35
C LYS A 265 19.56 35.51 28.05
N LYS A 266 19.04 36.13 29.12
CA LYS A 266 19.80 37.13 29.91
C LYS A 266 21.06 36.53 30.55
N VAL A 267 20.96 35.31 31.09
CA VAL A 267 22.12 34.62 31.67
C VAL A 267 23.15 34.28 30.60
N ASP A 268 22.71 33.82 29.43
CA ASP A 268 23.60 33.50 28.32
C ASP A 268 24.29 34.76 27.76
N GLU A 269 23.60 35.90 27.72
CA GLU A 269 24.19 37.20 27.38
C GLU A 269 25.26 37.64 28.40
N LEU A 270 24.98 37.56 29.70
CA LEU A 270 25.95 37.87 30.75
C LEU A 270 27.17 36.93 30.69
N ARG A 271 26.95 35.64 30.39
CA ARG A 271 28.03 34.67 30.20
C ARG A 271 28.86 34.98 28.95
N ALA A 272 28.22 35.40 27.86
CA ALA A 272 28.91 35.81 26.64
C ALA A 272 29.77 37.06 26.88
N LYS A 273 29.22 38.07 27.57
CA LYS A 273 29.98 39.27 27.99
C LYS A 273 31.18 38.90 28.85
N ARG A 274 30.98 38.08 29.89
CA ARG A 274 32.10 37.60 30.74
C ARG A 274 33.16 36.84 29.94
N ARG A 275 32.77 35.98 28.99
CA ARG A 275 33.71 35.28 28.11
C ARG A 275 34.50 36.25 27.23
N ALA A 276 33.84 37.27 26.69
CA ALA A 276 34.50 38.31 25.88
C ALA A 276 35.47 39.15 26.72
N GLU A 277 35.09 39.54 27.95
CA GLU A 277 35.97 40.25 28.88
C GLU A 277 37.19 39.41 29.28
N MET A 278 36.99 38.13 29.63
CA MET A 278 38.10 37.21 29.91
C MET A 278 39.02 37.02 28.70
N PHE A 279 38.46 36.95 27.50
CA PHE A 279 39.23 36.89 26.26
C PHE A 279 40.07 38.16 26.06
N LEU A 280 39.48 39.35 26.26
CA LEU A 280 40.19 40.63 26.14
C LEU A 280 41.27 40.80 27.23
N ALA A 281 40.97 40.43 28.47
CA ALA A 281 41.95 40.45 29.56
C ALA A 281 43.13 39.50 29.29
N GLY A 282 42.86 38.30 28.76
CA GLY A 282 43.91 37.36 28.34
C GLY A 282 44.72 37.87 27.13
N LEU A 283 44.13 38.68 26.26
CA LEU A 283 44.84 39.32 25.14
C LEU A 283 45.78 40.44 25.62
N GLY A 284 45.37 41.20 26.64
CA GLY A 284 46.19 42.24 27.27
C GLY A 284 47.41 41.67 28.01
N ASP A 285 47.27 40.50 28.62
CA ASP A 285 48.36 39.78 29.29
C ASP A 285 49.39 39.21 28.28
N ALA A 286 48.93 38.73 27.12
CA ALA A 286 49.80 38.30 26.02
C ALA A 286 50.58 39.48 25.39
N GLY A 287 50.06 40.71 25.44
CA GLY A 287 50.75 41.92 24.99
C GLY A 287 51.86 42.40 25.93
N LEU A 288 51.74 42.15 27.24
CA LEU A 288 52.76 42.50 28.25
C LEU A 288 53.94 41.51 28.27
N LEU A 289 53.73 40.25 27.88
CA LEU A 289 54.81 39.26 27.74
C LEU A 289 55.60 39.38 26.43
N ALA A 290 55.09 40.10 25.42
CA ALA A 290 55.75 40.30 24.13
C ALA A 290 56.52 41.64 24.02
N GLY A 291 56.47 42.52 25.04
CA GLY A 291 57.09 43.85 25.04
C GLY A 291 58.36 44.01 25.88
N GLY A 292 58.86 42.94 26.50
CA GLY A 292 60.02 42.96 27.41
C GLY A 292 61.29 42.35 26.84
N SER A 293 61.72 42.77 25.65
CA SER A 293 63.06 42.48 25.13
C SER A 293 63.53 43.61 24.21
N GLY A 294 64.20 44.60 24.81
CA GLY A 294 64.84 45.72 24.14
C GLY A 294 65.87 46.34 25.07
#